data_AF-A0A836TS97-F1
#
_entry.id   AF-A0A836TS97-F1
#
_cell.length_a   1.000
_cell.length_b   1.000
_cell.length_c   1.000
_cell.angle_alpha   90.00
_cell.angle_beta   90.00
_cell.angle_gamma   90.00
#
_symmetry.space_group_name_H-M   'P 1'
#
loop_
_entity.id
_entity.type
_entity.pdbx_description
1 polymer ?
#
loop_
_entity_poly.entity_id
_entity_poly.type
_entity_poly.pdbx_seq_one_letter_code
_entity_poly.pdbx_strand_id
1 'polypeptide(L)'
;YTDEIAAIAKKLTDFEFIPALSDMDSGDEWDGATGFIHELVERAYTDTGIGNTLEAYACGPPPMVDAVLPVFQKISIDADNIHLDKFTPATS
;
A
#
# COMPACT_ATOMS: atom_id res chain seq x y z
N TYR A 1 -15.95 2.63 -2.98
CA TYR A 1 -15.12 3.47 -2.10
C TYR A 1 -14.04 4.27 -2.83
N THR A 2 -13.48 3.79 -3.95
CA THR A 2 -12.39 4.49 -4.68
C THR A 2 -12.69 5.97 -4.96
N ASP A 3 -13.88 6.29 -5.48
CA ASP A 3 -14.27 7.68 -5.76
C ASP A 3 -14.41 8.55 -4.51
N GLU A 4 -14.89 7.97 -3.41
CA GLU A 4 -15.04 8.66 -2.14
C GLU A 4 -13.67 8.99 -1.52
N ILE A 5 -12.72 8.05 -1.55
CA ILE A 5 -11.36 8.26 -1.07
C ILE A 5 -10.63 9.26 -1.96
N ALA A 6 -10.80 9.19 -3.29
CA ALA A 6 -10.26 10.17 -4.21
C ALA A 6 -10.84 11.58 -3.97
N ALA A 7 -12.12 11.69 -3.60
CA ALA A 7 -12.71 12.96 -3.22
C ALA A 7 -12.17 13.52 -1.90
N ILE A 8 -11.79 12.66 -0.95
CA ILE A 8 -11.09 13.05 0.29
C ILE A 8 -9.68 13.53 -0.04
N ALA A 9 -8.95 12.83 -0.91
CA ALA A 9 -7.60 13.23 -1.32
C ALA A 9 -7.55 14.61 -1.96
N LYS A 10 -8.60 15.03 -2.68
CA LYS A 10 -8.70 16.40 -3.22
C LYS A 10 -8.85 17.49 -2.16
N LYS A 11 -9.20 17.14 -0.92
CA LYS A 11 -9.46 18.09 0.18
C LYS A 11 -8.32 18.18 1.19
N LEU A 12 -7.43 17.21 1.22
CA LEU A 12 -6.31 17.13 2.16
C LEU A 12 -5.00 17.40 1.41
N THR A 13 -4.08 18.15 2.03
CA THR A 13 -2.81 18.56 1.39
C THR A 13 -1.66 17.58 1.62
N ASP A 14 -1.85 16.66 2.55
CA ASP A 14 -0.87 15.72 3.10
C ASP A 14 -1.33 14.26 2.97
N PHE A 15 -2.32 14.00 2.11
CA PHE A 15 -2.85 12.67 1.85
C PHE A 15 -2.87 12.39 0.35
N GLU A 16 -2.28 11.25 -0.02
CA GLU A 16 -2.29 10.74 -1.38
C GLU A 16 -2.97 9.36 -1.39
N PHE A 17 -3.85 9.15 -2.37
CA PHE A 17 -4.51 7.86 -2.59
C PHE A 17 -4.08 7.29 -3.93
N ILE A 18 -3.39 6.15 -3.88
CA ILE A 18 -2.82 5.47 -5.05
C ILE A 18 -3.54 4.13 -5.23
N PRO A 19 -4.61 4.07 -6.03
CA PRO A 19 -5.23 2.78 -6.38
C PRO A 19 -4.35 2.02 -7.37
N ALA A 20 -4.37 0.69 -7.32
CA ALA A 20 -3.50 -0.14 -8.13
C ALA A 20 -4.15 -1.46 -8.55
N LEU A 21 -3.80 -1.92 -9.76
CA LEU A 21 -4.17 -3.24 -10.29
C LEU A 21 -2.90 -4.07 -10.55
N SER A 22 -2.81 -5.25 -9.95
CA SER A 22 -1.67 -6.15 -10.14
C SER A 22 -1.71 -6.92 -11.45
N ASP A 23 -2.91 -7.14 -11.98
CA ASP A 23 -3.16 -7.82 -13.24
C ASP A 23 -4.11 -6.95 -14.06
N MET A 24 -3.81 -6.77 -15.34
CA MET A 24 -4.62 -5.99 -16.28
C MET A 24 -4.87 -6.82 -17.52
N ASP A 25 -6.14 -6.95 -17.90
CA ASP A 25 -6.52 -7.57 -19.15
C ASP A 25 -6.41 -6.58 -20.32
N SER A 26 -6.28 -7.12 -21.54
CA SER A 26 -6.12 -6.31 -22.76
C SER A 26 -7.31 -5.39 -23.08
N GLY A 27 -8.43 -5.54 -22.36
CA GLY A 27 -9.62 -4.71 -22.49
C GLY A 27 -9.89 -3.79 -21.31
N ASP A 28 -9.02 -3.76 -20.29
CA ASP A 28 -9.20 -2.91 -19.12
C ASP A 28 -8.86 -1.44 -19.45
N GLU A 29 -9.80 -0.54 -19.15
CA GLU A 29 -9.55 0.90 -19.20
C GLU A 29 -8.98 1.36 -17.85
N TRP A 30 -7.68 1.12 -17.63
CA TRP A 30 -6.95 1.53 -16.44
C TRP A 30 -5.76 2.42 -16.77
N ASP A 31 -5.76 3.63 -16.22
CA ASP A 31 -4.68 4.63 -16.36
C ASP A 31 -3.89 4.86 -15.06
N GLY A 32 -4.24 4.14 -13.99
CA GLY A 32 -3.62 4.25 -12.68
C GLY A 32 -2.37 3.38 -12.49
N ALA A 33 -1.96 3.20 -11.23
CA ALA A 33 -0.77 2.42 -10.92
C ALA A 33 -1.00 0.93 -11.18
N THR A 34 0.06 0.23 -11.60
CA THR A 34 0.01 -1.21 -11.91
C THR A 34 1.12 -1.95 -11.16
N GLY A 35 0.90 -3.23 -10.86
CA GLY A 35 1.86 -4.08 -10.17
C GLY A 35 1.44 -4.39 -8.72
N PHE A 36 2.35 -4.97 -7.95
CA PHE A 36 2.03 -5.40 -6.59
C PHE A 36 2.19 -4.27 -5.57
N ILE A 37 1.33 -4.27 -4.55
CA ILE A 37 1.30 -3.22 -3.52
C ILE A 37 2.66 -2.99 -2.85
N HIS A 38 3.45 -4.03 -2.60
CA HIS A 38 4.77 -3.90 -1.99
C HIS A 38 5.77 -3.12 -2.86
N GLU A 39 5.71 -3.29 -4.19
CA GLU A 39 6.53 -2.55 -5.14
C GLU A 39 6.11 -1.07 -5.19
N LEU A 40 4.80 -0.82 -5.13
CA LEU A 40 4.25 0.54 -5.12
C LEU A 40 4.61 1.30 -3.84
N VAL A 41 4.58 0.64 -2.69
CA VAL A 41 5.02 1.22 -1.41
C VAL A 41 6.49 1.64 -1.49
N GLU A 42 7.36 0.77 -2.02
CA GLU A 42 8.78 1.09 -2.18
C GLU A 42 8.99 2.29 -3.11
N ARG A 43 8.27 2.32 -4.24
CA ARG A 43 8.34 3.43 -5.19
C ARG A 43 7.83 4.74 -4.56
N ALA A 44 6.68 4.70 -3.89
CA ALA A 44 6.10 5.87 -3.25
C ALA A 44 7.02 6.45 -2.16
N TYR A 45 7.67 5.60 -1.36
CA TYR A 45 8.66 6.05 -0.39
C TYR A 45 9.86 6.73 -1.06
N THR A 46 10.38 6.13 -2.14
CA THR A 46 11.52 6.67 -2.89
C THR A 46 11.19 8.02 -3.53
N ASP A 47 9.99 8.18 -4.08
CA ASP A 47 9.55 9.38 -4.79
C ASP A 47 9.26 10.55 -3.82
N THR A 48 8.70 10.26 -2.65
CA THR A 48 8.27 11.28 -1.68
C THR A 48 9.39 11.70 -0.72
N GLY A 49 10.34 10.81 -0.41
CA GLY A 49 11.46 11.09 0.50
C GLY A 49 11.00 11.43 1.93
N ILE A 50 9.85 10.91 2.36
CA ILE A 50 9.28 11.19 3.69
C ILE A 50 10.29 10.71 4.76
N GLY A 51 10.51 11.56 5.78
CA GLY A 51 11.63 11.48 6.71
C GLY A 51 11.63 10.31 7.71
N ASN A 52 12.49 10.42 8.73
CA ASN A 52 13.00 9.31 9.54
C ASN A 52 12.04 8.71 10.58
N THR A 53 10.73 8.95 10.51
CA THR A 53 9.77 8.31 11.43
C THR A 53 8.47 8.04 10.71
N LEU A 54 8.27 6.78 10.35
CA LEU A 54 7.08 6.30 9.66
C LEU A 54 6.35 5.30 10.55
N GLU A 55 5.04 5.26 10.40
CA GLU A 55 4.19 4.17 10.87
C GLU A 55 3.57 3.49 9.66
N ALA A 56 3.58 2.16 9.66
CA ALA A 56 3.07 1.36 8.57
C ALA A 56 1.90 0.50 9.03
N TYR A 57 0.79 0.59 8.31
CA TYR A 57 -0.41 -0.20 8.54
C TYR A 57 -0.71 -1.01 7.28
N ALA A 58 -0.73 -2.34 7.38
CA ALA A 58 -1.06 -3.21 6.27
C ALA A 58 -2.11 -4.25 6.67
N CYS A 59 -3.13 -4.40 5.83
CA CYS A 59 -4.25 -5.29 6.06
C CYS A 59 -4.63 -6.00 4.76
N GLY A 60 -4.77 -7.32 4.78
CA GLY A 60 -5.17 -8.05 3.58
C GLY A 60 -4.85 -9.56 3.58
N PRO A 61 -4.88 -10.20 2.40
CA PRO A 61 -4.51 -11.60 2.26
C PRO A 61 -3.08 -11.84 2.77
N PRO A 62 -2.82 -12.96 3.47
CA PRO A 62 -1.49 -13.31 3.96
C PRO A 62 -0.34 -13.10 2.95
N PRO A 63 -0.42 -13.55 1.67
CA PRO A 63 0.68 -13.34 0.72
C PRO A 63 0.99 -11.87 0.43
N MET A 64 -0.01 -10.98 0.49
CA MET A 64 0.21 -9.54 0.27
C MET A 64 0.91 -8.91 1.48
N VAL A 65 0.46 -9.24 2.69
CA VAL A 65 1.05 -8.74 3.94
C VAL A 65 2.47 -9.26 4.13
N ASP A 66 2.72 -10.53 3.79
CA ASP A 66 4.05 -11.12 3.83
C ASP A 66 5.02 -10.48 2.82
N ALA A 67 4.52 -10.02 1.68
CA ALA A 67 5.34 -9.33 0.67
C ALA A 67 5.69 -7.88 1.04
N VAL A 68 4.82 -7.18 1.80
CA VAL A 68 5.08 -5.77 2.16
C VAL A 68 6.00 -5.61 3.37
N LEU A 69 6.03 -6.58 4.29
CA LEU A 69 6.86 -6.52 5.49
C LEU A 69 8.36 -6.31 5.21
N PRO A 70 9.01 -7.04 4.27
CA PRO A 70 10.40 -6.77 3.90
C PRO A 70 10.63 -5.37 3.33
N VAL A 71 9.63 -4.78 2.66
CA VAL A 71 9.72 -3.42 2.11
C VAL A 71 9.72 -2.39 3.25
N PHE A 72 8.85 -2.54 4.25
CA PHE A 72 8.86 -1.68 5.44
C PHE A 72 10.20 -1.76 6.20
N GLN A 73 10.78 -2.96 6.32
CA GLN A 73 12.10 -3.14 6.92
C GLN A 73 13.20 -2.48 6.08
N LYS A 74 13.14 -2.60 4.75
CA LYS A 74 14.11 -2.00 3.82
C LYS A 74 14.12 -0.47 3.90
N ILE A 75 12.96 0.15 4.07
CA ILE A 75 12.82 1.61 4.24
C ILE A 75 13.01 2.04 5.71
N SER A 76 13.53 1.15 6.56
CA SER A 76 13.94 1.41 7.95
C SER A 76 12.82 1.86 8.88
N ILE A 77 11.61 1.29 8.73
CA ILE A 77 10.53 1.47 9.70
C ILE A 77 10.81 0.60 10.93
N ASP A 78 10.78 1.19 12.12
CA ASP A 78 10.93 0.46 13.38
C ASP A 78 9.84 -0.60 13.54
N ALA A 79 10.20 -1.77 14.06
CA ALA A 79 9.27 -2.89 14.20
C ALA A 79 8.04 -2.55 15.06
N ASP A 80 8.21 -1.69 16.08
CA ASP A 80 7.13 -1.22 16.95
C ASP A 80 6.11 -0.33 16.21
N ASN A 81 6.49 0.22 15.06
CA ASN A 81 5.66 1.07 14.19
C ASN A 81 5.09 0.30 12.98
N ILE A 82 5.24 -1.03 12.93
CA ILE A 82 4.70 -1.89 11.88
C ILE A 82 3.49 -2.64 12.43
N HIS A 83 2.31 -2.34 11.89
CA HIS A 83 1.04 -2.93 12.29
C HIS A 83 0.45 -3.74 11.15
N LEU A 84 0.33 -5.06 11.34
CA LEU A 84 -0.12 -6.00 10.32
C LEU A 84 -1.39 -6.72 10.76
N ASP A 85 -2.38 -6.77 9.87
CA ASP A 85 -3.59 -7.57 10.02
C ASP A 85 -3.76 -8.53 8.83
N LYS A 86 -3.64 -9.82 9.09
CA LYS A 86 -3.71 -10.85 8.04
C LYS A 86 -5.07 -11.51 8.05
N PHE A 87 -5.70 -11.58 6.87
CA PHE A 87 -6.93 -12.34 6.68
C PHE A 87 -6.64 -13.84 6.62
N THR A 88 -6.44 -14.46 7.77
CA THR A 88 -6.36 -15.92 7.87
C THR A 88 -7.76 -16.51 7.92
N PRO A 89 -8.11 -17.49 7.04
CA PRO A 89 -9.36 -18.21 7.17
C PRO A 89 -9.49 -18.81 8.56
N ALA A 90 -10.67 -18.69 9.18
CA ALA A 90 -10.99 -19.46 10.37
C ALA A 90 -11.12 -20.92 9.93
N THR A 91 -10.06 -21.71 10.09
CA THR A 91 -10.13 -23.16 9.93
C THR A 91 -11.04 -23.72 11.01
N SER A 92 -12.15 -24.33 10.61
CA SER A 92 -12.99 -25.22 11.45
C SER A 92 -12.34 -26.58 11.64
#